data_AF-A0A2E8HK34-F1
#
_entry.id   AF-A0A2E8HK34-F1
#
_cell.length_a   1.000
_cell.length_b   1.000
_cell.length_c   1.000
_cell.angle_alpha   90.00
_cell.angle_beta   90.00
_cell.angle_gamma   90.00
#
_symmetry.space_group_name_H-M   'P 1'
#
loop_
_entity.id
_entity.type
_entity.pdbx_description
1 polymer ?
#
loop_
_entity_poly.entity_id
_entity_poly.type
_entity_poly.pdbx_seq_one_letter_code
_entity_poly.pdbx_strand_id
1 'polypeptide(L)'
;MEGDRPRKHRPAERARPRQVAGLVVVGVLVGLSLGEALLGWLHPQLHRRPDVWQFDAHLGWSHVPAASGRLLSPEFDIEISINRDGLRDFDYPRQKPVGAQRILLFGDSFVEGWGIRHEDTVAKVMERRLRADSRSVPSGTAEVINFGVAGYGTDQALLLFDKQGRHYQPDRVIAFFYVNDLWNNALSRGIGSERGFKPRFRIAEDGDLELSGVPVRRTRFWDRMKDDQETSWSTRIESYLNRHWHLYVLLGKTLAPAPARLPPSRQGDFYGALYGSDPGGRYGELWVLTARVIAALRDAVRSSGAQLLLVYVPAIVQIEEENWRMKRDLHELTGDFDLTKPNRYLAQIASREKIPLLDLYEPFRREALKGRTLYFRDSHWNVAGHALAAEKIGEFLRAGFLVAPGAEDVGGAGAGKR
;
A
#
# COMPACT_ATOMS: atom_id res chain seq x y z
N MET A 1 14.02 95.49 23.49
CA MET A 1 14.75 94.32 22.97
C MET A 1 14.93 93.43 24.18
N GLU A 2 14.15 92.37 24.35
CA GLU A 2 14.26 91.08 23.65
C GLU A 2 12.85 90.48 23.47
N GLY A 3 12.56 89.89 22.31
CA GLY A 3 11.27 89.28 22.03
C GLY A 3 11.20 87.84 22.51
N ASP A 4 10.27 87.55 23.42
CA ASP A 4 9.92 86.17 23.78
C ASP A 4 8.75 85.70 22.89
N ARG A 5 9.07 84.93 21.83
CA ARG A 5 8.06 84.31 20.96
C ARG A 5 7.63 82.98 21.60
N PRO A 6 6.34 82.71 21.78
CA PRO A 6 5.90 81.41 22.29
C PRO A 6 6.23 80.32 21.26
N ARG A 7 6.97 79.30 21.70
CA ARG A 7 7.18 78.06 20.94
C ARG A 7 5.81 77.42 20.69
N LYS A 8 5.32 77.52 19.44
CA LYS A 8 4.19 76.72 18.96
C LYS A 8 4.55 75.24 19.09
N HIS A 9 3.96 74.55 20.08
CA HIS A 9 3.92 73.08 20.05
C HIS A 9 3.16 72.67 18.78
N ARG A 10 3.88 72.12 17.81
CA ARG A 10 3.24 71.40 16.68
C ARG A 10 2.47 70.22 17.28
N PRO A 11 1.15 70.11 17.07
CA PRO A 11 0.42 68.92 17.49
C PRO A 11 1.05 67.72 16.79
N ALA A 12 1.36 66.66 17.55
CA ALA A 12 1.80 65.40 16.98
C ALA A 12 0.75 64.97 15.95
N GLU A 13 1.17 64.84 14.69
CA GLU A 13 0.32 64.48 13.57
C GLU A 13 -0.22 63.07 13.84
N ARG A 14 -1.42 62.97 14.43
CA ARG A 14 -2.08 61.68 14.64
C ARG A 14 -2.28 61.05 13.27
N ALA A 15 -1.64 59.91 13.05
CA ALA A 15 -1.77 59.15 11.81
C ALA A 15 -3.25 59.01 11.46
N ARG A 16 -3.62 59.40 10.23
CA ARG A 16 -5.01 59.32 9.77
C ARG A 16 -5.46 57.87 9.88
N PRO A 17 -6.73 57.57 10.21
CA PRO A 17 -7.23 56.20 10.37
C PRO A 17 -6.88 55.27 9.19
N ARG A 18 -6.79 55.83 7.97
CA ARG A 18 -6.35 55.13 6.75
C ARG A 18 -4.87 54.73 6.75
N GLN A 19 -3.99 55.54 7.34
CA GLN A 19 -2.57 55.23 7.50
C GLN A 19 -2.35 54.14 8.54
N VAL A 20 -3.10 54.20 9.65
CA VAL A 20 -3.10 53.14 10.67
C VAL A 20 -3.61 51.83 10.07
N ALA A 21 -4.73 51.86 9.34
CA ALA A 21 -5.24 50.69 8.64
C ALA A 21 -4.24 50.12 7.62
N GLY A 22 -3.57 50.99 6.85
CA GLY A 22 -2.53 50.58 5.90
C GLY A 22 -1.34 49.90 6.58
N LEU A 23 -0.86 50.44 7.71
CA LEU A 23 0.22 49.85 8.49
C LEU A 23 -0.18 48.49 9.08
N VAL A 24 -1.43 48.34 9.54
CA VAL A 24 -1.95 47.05 10.04
C VAL A 24 -1.98 46.01 8.91
N VAL A 25 -2.46 46.37 7.72
CA VAL A 25 -2.48 45.45 6.56
C VAL A 25 -1.07 45.03 6.18
N VAL A 26 -0.13 45.97 6.08
CA VAL A 26 1.28 45.67 5.77
C VAL A 26 1.89 44.76 6.85
N GLY A 27 1.65 45.05 8.12
CA GLY A 27 2.14 44.23 9.24
C GLY A 27 1.62 42.79 9.18
N VAL A 28 0.33 42.60 8.87
CA VAL A 28 -0.27 41.27 8.69
C VAL A 28 0.38 40.53 7.51
N LEU A 29 0.55 41.18 6.36
CA LEU A 29 1.16 40.56 5.18
C LEU A 29 2.63 40.15 5.41
N VAL A 30 3.39 40.99 6.11
CA VAL A 30 4.77 40.68 6.50
C VAL A 30 4.80 39.51 7.49
N GLY A 31 3.91 39.53 8.50
CA GLY A 31 3.80 38.44 9.47
C GLY A 31 3.45 37.09 8.82
N LEU A 32 2.49 37.08 7.89
CA LEU A 32 2.12 35.89 7.14
C LEU A 32 3.28 35.40 6.25
N SER A 33 3.98 36.30 5.55
CA SER A 33 5.13 35.93 4.71
C SER A 33 6.29 35.34 5.55
N LEU A 34 6.61 35.95 6.69
CA LEU A 34 7.64 35.43 7.59
C LEU A 34 7.23 34.09 8.22
N GLY A 35 5.95 33.94 8.58
CA GLY A 35 5.39 32.69 9.08
C GLY A 35 5.44 31.56 8.05
N GLU A 36 5.09 31.85 6.79
CA GLU A 36 5.19 30.90 5.68
C GLU A 36 6.63 30.47 5.42
N ALA A 37 7.58 31.42 5.41
CA ALA A 37 9.00 31.14 5.23
C ALA A 37 9.56 30.29 6.38
N LEU A 38 9.22 30.62 7.62
CA LEU A 38 9.65 29.89 8.80
C LEU A 38 9.05 28.48 8.84
N LEU A 39 7.76 28.32 8.51
CA LEU A 39 7.13 27.00 8.42
C LEU A 39 7.67 26.18 7.27
N GLY A 40 7.94 26.79 6.11
CA GLY A 40 8.61 26.12 5.01
C GLY A 40 10.02 25.63 5.37
N TRP A 41 10.71 26.36 6.26
CA TRP A 41 12.03 25.98 6.76
C TRP A 41 11.98 24.90 7.86
N LEU A 42 11.10 25.04 8.86
CA LEU A 42 11.00 24.12 10.01
C LEU A 42 10.20 22.85 9.71
N HIS A 43 9.13 22.97 8.94
CA HIS A 43 8.16 21.91 8.64
C HIS A 43 7.72 22.00 7.17
N PRO A 44 8.64 21.79 6.21
CA PRO A 44 8.26 21.76 4.80
C PRO A 44 7.10 20.79 4.59
N GLN A 45 6.20 21.08 3.66
CA GLN A 45 5.12 20.18 3.25
C GLN A 45 5.73 18.95 2.55
N LEU A 46 6.33 18.08 3.35
CA LEU A 46 7.01 16.86 2.91
C LEU A 46 6.03 15.78 2.48
N HIS A 47 4.71 16.00 2.57
CA HIS A 47 3.73 15.00 2.14
C HIS A 47 3.18 15.39 0.77
N ARG A 48 3.69 14.75 -0.27
CA ARG A 48 3.18 14.91 -1.65
C ARG A 48 2.83 13.54 -2.19
N ARG A 49 1.58 13.35 -2.63
CA ARG A 49 1.14 12.13 -3.33
C ARG A 49 0.89 12.48 -4.81
N PRO A 50 1.36 11.67 -5.75
CA PRO A 50 1.12 11.91 -7.16
C PRO A 50 -0.26 11.41 -7.59
N ASP A 51 -0.84 12.02 -8.62
CA ASP A 51 -2.14 11.67 -9.18
C ASP A 51 -2.01 10.47 -10.16
N VAL A 52 -1.54 9.34 -9.64
CA VAL A 52 -1.30 8.10 -10.43
C VAL A 52 -2.39 7.05 -10.27
N TRP A 53 -3.48 7.36 -9.55
CA TRP A 53 -4.63 6.47 -9.38
C TRP A 53 -5.87 7.01 -10.07
N GLN A 54 -6.69 6.11 -10.58
CA GLN A 54 -7.98 6.42 -11.19
C GLN A 54 -9.08 5.51 -10.68
N PHE A 55 -10.32 5.96 -10.83
CA PHE A 55 -11.51 5.16 -10.59
C PHE A 55 -11.56 3.97 -11.55
N ASP A 56 -11.88 2.80 -11.02
CA ASP A 56 -12.13 1.57 -11.79
C ASP A 56 -13.50 1.00 -11.39
N ALA A 57 -14.40 0.80 -12.34
CA ALA A 57 -15.76 0.32 -12.05
C ALA A 57 -15.81 -1.14 -11.58
N HIS A 58 -14.75 -1.93 -11.79
CA HIS A 58 -14.69 -3.34 -11.39
C HIS A 58 -13.80 -3.56 -10.17
N LEU A 59 -12.73 -2.77 -10.05
CA LEU A 59 -11.73 -2.91 -8.98
C LEU A 59 -11.85 -1.82 -7.90
N GLY A 60 -12.65 -0.79 -8.13
CA GLY A 60 -12.76 0.41 -7.28
C GLY A 60 -11.74 1.47 -7.65
N TRP A 61 -10.46 1.11 -7.66
CA TRP A 61 -9.38 1.94 -8.18
C TRP A 61 -8.37 1.10 -8.97
N SER A 62 -7.63 1.75 -9.87
CA SER A 62 -6.45 1.21 -10.55
C SER A 62 -5.40 2.31 -10.66
N HIS A 63 -4.21 2.00 -11.19
CA HIS A 63 -3.30 3.05 -11.61
C HIS A 63 -3.73 3.67 -12.96
N VAL A 64 -3.32 4.91 -13.21
CA VAL A 64 -3.43 5.59 -14.50
C VAL A 64 -2.28 5.10 -15.40
N PRO A 65 -2.55 4.45 -16.55
CA PRO A 65 -1.49 4.02 -17.45
C PRO A 65 -0.59 5.16 -17.90
N ALA A 66 0.71 4.90 -18.00
CA ALA A 66 1.74 5.88 -18.39
C ALA A 66 1.83 7.14 -17.51
N ALA A 67 1.20 7.15 -16.32
CA ALA A 67 1.33 8.26 -15.39
C ALA A 67 2.62 8.16 -14.57
N SER A 68 3.15 9.30 -14.16
CA SER A 68 4.22 9.38 -13.18
C SER A 68 4.02 10.55 -12.23
N GLY A 69 4.74 10.53 -11.12
CA GLY A 69 4.84 11.67 -10.24
C GLY A 69 5.61 11.38 -8.97
N ARG A 70 5.96 12.45 -8.26
CA ARG A 70 6.77 12.39 -7.04
C ARG A 70 5.91 12.05 -5.83
N LEU A 71 6.26 10.96 -5.15
CA LEU A 71 5.75 10.59 -3.83
C LEU A 71 6.80 10.99 -2.78
N LEU A 72 6.44 11.95 -1.93
CA LEU A 72 7.29 12.51 -0.88
C LEU A 72 6.65 12.27 0.49
N SER A 73 7.47 11.86 1.45
CA SER A 73 7.22 11.86 2.89
C SER A 73 8.49 12.28 3.63
N PRO A 74 8.47 12.49 4.95
CA PRO A 74 9.70 12.66 5.73
C PRO A 74 10.64 11.43 5.69
N GLU A 75 10.13 10.25 5.32
CA GLU A 75 10.88 8.99 5.32
C GLU A 75 11.44 8.62 3.95
N PHE A 76 10.84 9.13 2.86
CA PHE A 76 11.24 8.81 1.50
C PHE A 76 10.87 9.91 0.51
N ASP A 77 11.64 9.96 -0.56
CA ASP A 77 11.42 10.84 -1.71
C ASP A 77 11.69 10.04 -2.98
N ILE A 78 10.61 9.65 -3.66
CA ILE A 78 10.71 8.79 -4.83
C ILE A 78 9.85 9.30 -5.98
N GLU A 79 10.27 8.96 -7.19
CA GLU A 79 9.41 9.03 -8.36
C GLU A 79 8.64 7.71 -8.50
N ILE A 80 7.32 7.80 -8.59
CA ILE A 80 6.46 6.69 -8.98
C ILE A 80 6.19 6.83 -10.47
N SER A 81 6.38 5.74 -11.21
CA SER A 81 6.00 5.62 -12.62
C SER A 81 5.13 4.38 -12.82
N ILE A 82 4.13 4.51 -13.68
CA ILE A 82 3.19 3.47 -14.06
C ILE A 82 3.41 3.18 -15.54
N ASN A 83 3.55 1.91 -15.90
CA ASN A 83 3.76 1.51 -17.29
C ASN A 83 2.48 1.66 -18.14
N ARG A 84 2.60 1.34 -19.43
CA ARG A 84 1.48 1.47 -20.39
C ARG A 84 0.28 0.56 -20.10
N ASP A 85 0.49 -0.48 -19.32
CA ASP A 85 -0.53 -1.45 -18.92
C ASP A 85 -1.17 -1.11 -17.56
N GLY A 86 -0.79 0.01 -16.94
CA GLY A 86 -1.34 0.41 -15.63
C GLY A 86 -0.73 -0.35 -14.46
N LEU A 87 0.48 -0.89 -14.61
CA LEU A 87 1.24 -1.54 -13.54
C LEU A 87 2.34 -0.60 -13.06
N ARG A 88 2.62 -0.56 -11.76
CA ARG A 88 3.84 0.05 -11.24
C ARG A 88 5.04 -0.87 -11.46
N ASP A 89 5.31 -1.13 -12.74
CA ASP A 89 6.44 -1.90 -13.22
C ASP A 89 7.09 -1.27 -14.47
N PHE A 90 8.12 -1.90 -15.05
CA PHE A 90 8.58 -1.63 -16.40
C PHE A 90 7.58 -2.22 -17.41
N ASP A 91 7.72 -1.89 -18.69
CA ASP A 91 6.90 -2.47 -19.75
C ASP A 91 7.30 -3.93 -20.01
N TYR A 92 6.31 -4.82 -20.07
CA TYR A 92 6.48 -6.24 -20.43
C TYR A 92 5.53 -6.62 -21.56
N PRO A 93 5.97 -7.42 -22.55
CA PRO A 93 5.06 -7.95 -23.56
C PRO A 93 4.09 -8.94 -22.91
N ARG A 94 2.80 -8.84 -23.27
CA ARG A 94 1.78 -9.81 -22.81
C ARG A 94 2.13 -11.24 -23.24
N GLN A 95 2.61 -11.40 -24.46
CA GLN A 95 3.16 -12.68 -24.92
C GLN A 95 4.46 -13.00 -24.17
N LYS A 96 4.54 -14.18 -23.55
CA LYS A 96 5.76 -14.60 -22.85
C LYS A 96 6.87 -14.92 -23.85
N PRO A 97 8.09 -14.35 -23.69
CA PRO A 97 9.23 -14.74 -24.51
C PRO A 97 9.51 -16.25 -24.38
N VAL A 98 9.95 -16.87 -25.47
CA VAL A 98 10.25 -18.31 -25.49
C VAL A 98 11.38 -18.60 -24.50
N GLY A 99 11.17 -19.59 -23.62
CA GLY A 99 12.14 -20.00 -22.61
C GLY A 99 12.26 -19.06 -21.41
N ALA A 100 11.51 -17.95 -21.36
CA ALA A 100 11.47 -17.09 -20.18
C ALA A 100 10.62 -17.72 -19.07
N GLN A 101 11.09 -17.60 -17.83
CA GLN A 101 10.28 -17.86 -16.64
C GLN A 101 9.56 -16.57 -16.25
N ARG A 102 8.23 -16.63 -16.13
CA ARG A 102 7.41 -15.47 -15.77
C ARG A 102 6.66 -15.69 -14.47
N ILE A 103 6.89 -14.76 -13.53
CA ILE A 103 6.30 -14.77 -12.20
C ILE A 103 5.53 -13.46 -12.01
N LEU A 104 4.28 -13.53 -11.58
CA LEU A 104 3.48 -12.34 -11.25
C LEU A 104 3.36 -12.22 -9.74
N LEU A 105 3.57 -11.01 -9.22
CA LEU A 105 3.37 -10.72 -7.79
C LEU A 105 2.07 -9.93 -7.61
N PHE A 106 1.17 -10.41 -6.77
CA PHE A 106 -0.07 -9.74 -6.40
C PHE A 106 -0.05 -9.39 -4.91
N GLY A 107 -0.60 -8.24 -4.58
CA GLY A 107 -0.74 -7.77 -3.20
C GLY A 107 -1.08 -6.30 -3.15
N ASP A 108 -0.84 -5.71 -1.99
CA ASP A 108 -1.15 -4.33 -1.70
C ASP A 108 0.08 -3.41 -1.86
N SER A 109 0.25 -2.44 -0.95
CA SER A 109 1.38 -1.51 -0.92
C SER A 109 2.74 -2.19 -0.76
N PHE A 110 2.81 -3.39 -0.16
CA PHE A 110 4.06 -4.15 -0.03
C PHE A 110 4.55 -4.72 -1.37
N VAL A 111 3.63 -5.08 -2.27
CA VAL A 111 4.00 -5.52 -3.62
C VAL A 111 4.16 -4.31 -4.53
N GLU A 112 3.26 -3.32 -4.44
CA GLU A 112 3.37 -2.05 -5.16
C GLU A 112 4.72 -1.36 -4.89
N GLY A 113 5.28 -1.52 -3.68
CA GLY A 113 6.56 -0.94 -3.27
C GLY A 113 6.40 0.49 -2.76
N TRP A 114 5.41 0.75 -1.91
CA TRP A 114 5.12 2.09 -1.38
C TRP A 114 6.36 2.75 -0.75
N GLY A 115 6.75 3.92 -1.26
CA GLY A 115 7.96 4.63 -0.79
C GLY A 115 9.29 4.04 -1.29
N ILE A 116 9.27 3.06 -2.20
CA ILE A 116 10.46 2.37 -2.72
C ILE A 116 10.69 2.66 -4.21
N ARG A 117 11.94 2.94 -4.59
CA ARG A 117 12.30 3.09 -6.01
C ARG A 117 12.07 1.78 -6.76
N HIS A 118 11.81 1.88 -8.06
CA HIS A 118 11.41 0.74 -8.89
C HIS A 118 12.34 -0.47 -8.77
N GLU A 119 13.64 -0.20 -8.85
CA GLU A 119 14.72 -1.18 -8.83
C GLU A 119 14.89 -1.87 -7.48
N ASP A 120 14.41 -1.20 -6.42
CA ASP A 120 14.51 -1.65 -5.03
C ASP A 120 13.25 -2.39 -4.56
N THR A 121 12.20 -2.45 -5.40
CA THR A 121 10.98 -3.22 -5.09
C THR A 121 11.27 -4.72 -5.01
N VAL A 122 10.41 -5.44 -4.28
CA VAL A 122 10.55 -6.90 -4.11
C VAL A 122 10.56 -7.62 -5.46
N ALA A 123 9.74 -7.16 -6.41
CA ALA A 123 9.68 -7.69 -7.77
C ALA A 123 11.03 -7.58 -8.48
N LYS A 124 11.63 -6.39 -8.53
CA LYS A 124 12.88 -6.17 -9.27
C LYS A 124 14.10 -6.74 -8.58
N VAL A 125 14.13 -6.74 -7.24
CA VAL A 125 15.20 -7.42 -6.50
C VAL A 125 15.12 -8.94 -6.76
N MET A 126 13.93 -9.52 -6.76
CA MET A 126 13.74 -10.94 -7.09
C MET A 126 14.15 -11.24 -8.54
N GLU A 127 13.73 -10.40 -9.50
CA GLU A 127 14.09 -10.56 -10.91
C GLU A 127 15.61 -10.58 -11.11
N ARG A 128 16.33 -9.60 -10.54
CA ARG A 128 17.80 -9.55 -10.64
C ARG A 128 18.45 -10.78 -10.01
N ARG A 129 17.97 -11.22 -8.84
CA ARG A 129 18.51 -12.40 -8.14
C ARG A 129 18.27 -13.68 -8.94
N LEU A 130 17.11 -13.83 -9.57
CA LEU A 130 16.79 -14.98 -10.43
C LEU A 130 17.65 -15.00 -11.70
N ARG A 131 17.85 -13.85 -12.35
CA ARG A 131 18.72 -13.74 -13.54
C ARG A 131 20.19 -14.00 -13.22
N ALA A 132 20.66 -13.62 -12.04
CA ALA A 132 22.03 -13.85 -11.60
C ALA A 132 22.31 -15.31 -11.20
N ASP A 133 21.27 -16.13 -10.99
CA ASP A 133 21.40 -17.53 -10.57
C ASP A 133 21.01 -18.47 -11.71
N SER A 134 22.01 -18.90 -12.49
CA SER A 134 21.83 -19.78 -13.64
C SER A 134 21.21 -21.14 -13.30
N ARG A 135 21.25 -21.56 -12.03
CA ARG A 135 20.56 -22.78 -11.55
C ARG A 135 19.06 -22.56 -11.41
N SER A 136 18.64 -21.33 -11.13
CA SER A 136 17.23 -20.99 -10.95
C SER A 136 16.52 -20.80 -12.29
N VAL A 137 17.19 -20.17 -13.26
CA VAL A 137 16.65 -19.91 -14.59
C VAL A 137 17.70 -20.28 -15.65
N PRO A 138 17.68 -21.51 -16.20
CA PRO A 138 18.70 -21.97 -17.15
C PRO A 138 18.80 -21.12 -18.42
N SER A 139 17.71 -20.50 -18.85
CA SER A 139 17.68 -19.56 -19.98
C SER A 139 18.26 -18.18 -19.65
N GLY A 140 18.57 -17.91 -18.38
CA GLY A 140 18.94 -16.58 -17.87
C GLY A 140 17.81 -15.54 -17.95
N THR A 141 16.62 -15.91 -18.45
CA THR A 141 15.53 -14.98 -18.74
C THR A 141 14.41 -15.15 -17.72
N ALA A 142 14.43 -14.32 -16.69
CA ALA A 142 13.37 -14.23 -15.69
C ALA A 142 12.63 -12.90 -15.82
N GLU A 143 11.30 -12.94 -15.76
CA GLU A 143 10.44 -11.77 -15.67
C GLU A 143 9.61 -11.87 -14.39
N VAL A 144 9.74 -10.86 -13.52
CA VAL A 144 8.96 -10.78 -12.27
C VAL A 144 8.12 -9.52 -12.33
N ILE A 145 6.82 -9.66 -12.61
CA ILE A 145 5.95 -8.52 -12.93
C ILE A 145 5.10 -8.14 -11.70
N ASN A 146 5.14 -6.86 -11.35
CA ASN A 146 4.44 -6.28 -10.21
C ASN A 146 2.98 -5.93 -10.54
N PHE A 147 2.04 -6.68 -9.96
CA PHE A 147 0.59 -6.42 -9.99
C PHE A 147 0.08 -5.85 -8.65
N GLY A 148 0.96 -5.39 -7.78
CA GLY A 148 0.61 -4.80 -6.50
C GLY A 148 -0.05 -3.43 -6.64
N VAL A 149 -1.12 -3.20 -5.87
CA VAL A 149 -1.81 -1.91 -5.84
C VAL A 149 -2.16 -1.56 -4.39
N ALA A 150 -1.72 -0.38 -3.93
CA ALA A 150 -1.92 0.04 -2.55
C ALA A 150 -3.39 -0.02 -2.11
N GLY A 151 -3.62 -0.72 -1.00
CA GLY A 151 -4.92 -0.91 -0.35
C GLY A 151 -5.76 -2.05 -0.93
N TYR A 152 -5.25 -2.82 -1.88
CA TYR A 152 -5.94 -4.04 -2.34
C TYR A 152 -6.01 -5.08 -1.21
N GLY A 153 -7.02 -5.95 -1.29
CA GLY A 153 -7.02 -7.22 -0.58
C GLY A 153 -6.91 -8.38 -1.57
N THR A 154 -6.88 -9.60 -1.05
CA THR A 154 -6.82 -10.83 -1.83
C THR A 154 -7.99 -10.93 -2.81
N ASP A 155 -9.15 -10.38 -2.45
CA ASP A 155 -10.33 -10.28 -3.32
C ASP A 155 -10.07 -9.47 -4.60
N GLN A 156 -9.45 -8.29 -4.47
CA GLN A 156 -9.08 -7.48 -5.63
C GLN A 156 -7.91 -8.10 -6.39
N ALA A 157 -7.02 -8.85 -5.72
CA ALA A 157 -5.98 -9.62 -6.41
C ALA A 157 -6.60 -10.70 -7.33
N LEU A 158 -7.61 -11.43 -6.87
CA LEU A 158 -8.40 -12.36 -7.70
C LEU A 158 -9.01 -11.66 -8.91
N LEU A 159 -9.72 -10.56 -8.69
CA LEU A 159 -10.36 -9.80 -9.79
C LEU A 159 -9.34 -9.23 -10.78
N LEU A 160 -8.19 -8.74 -10.30
CA LEU A 160 -7.13 -8.21 -11.15
C LEU A 160 -6.42 -9.33 -11.95
N PHE A 161 -6.26 -10.51 -11.34
CA PHE A 161 -5.71 -11.67 -12.03
C PHE A 161 -6.60 -12.09 -13.20
N ASP A 162 -7.91 -12.20 -12.98
CA ASP A 162 -8.87 -12.58 -14.03
C ASP A 162 -8.98 -11.52 -15.13
N LYS A 163 -9.02 -10.24 -14.73
CA LYS A 163 -9.13 -9.11 -15.66
C LYS A 163 -7.88 -8.91 -16.51
N GLN A 164 -6.69 -9.10 -15.93
CA GLN A 164 -5.42 -8.70 -16.56
C GLN A 164 -4.30 -9.73 -16.40
N GLY A 165 -4.05 -10.22 -15.19
CA GLY A 165 -2.91 -11.09 -14.88
C GLY A 165 -2.80 -12.35 -15.73
N ARG A 166 -3.92 -13.07 -15.93
CA ARG A 166 -3.97 -14.31 -16.72
C ARG A 166 -3.49 -14.15 -18.17
N HIS A 167 -3.58 -12.94 -18.71
CA HIS A 167 -3.17 -12.63 -20.08
C HIS A 167 -1.65 -12.47 -20.25
N TYR A 168 -0.89 -12.51 -19.15
CA TYR A 168 0.58 -12.49 -19.19
C TYR A 168 1.19 -13.90 -19.20
N GLN A 169 0.42 -14.98 -19.36
CA GLN A 169 0.97 -16.36 -19.46
C GLN A 169 1.97 -16.73 -18.34
N PRO A 170 1.60 -16.50 -17.07
CA PRO A 170 2.52 -16.76 -15.96
C PRO A 170 2.85 -18.24 -15.82
N ASP A 171 4.06 -18.54 -15.37
CA ASP A 171 4.39 -19.87 -14.83
C ASP A 171 3.97 -19.95 -13.36
N ARG A 172 4.12 -18.84 -12.64
CA ARG A 172 3.79 -18.72 -11.21
C ARG A 172 3.11 -17.41 -10.89
N VAL A 173 2.27 -17.47 -9.87
CA VAL A 173 1.68 -16.31 -9.21
C VAL A 173 2.06 -16.37 -7.74
N ILE A 174 2.55 -15.26 -7.21
CA ILE A 174 2.86 -15.11 -5.79
C ILE A 174 1.88 -14.08 -5.23
N ALA A 175 0.99 -14.51 -4.36
CA ALA A 175 0.07 -13.63 -3.65
C ALA A 175 0.65 -13.29 -2.28
N PHE A 176 0.84 -12.00 -2.01
CA PHE A 176 1.23 -11.50 -0.71
C PHE A 176 -0.04 -11.25 0.10
N PHE A 177 -0.11 -11.89 1.27
CA PHE A 177 -1.18 -11.68 2.23
C PHE A 177 -0.64 -10.79 3.36
N TYR A 178 -1.25 -9.63 3.54
CA TYR A 178 -1.00 -8.73 4.66
C TYR A 178 -2.24 -8.64 5.55
N VAL A 179 -2.08 -8.19 6.79
CA VAL A 179 -3.17 -8.24 7.78
C VAL A 179 -4.38 -7.37 7.43
N ASN A 180 -4.23 -6.38 6.53
CA ASN A 180 -5.36 -5.64 5.99
C ASN A 180 -6.25 -6.48 5.06
N ASP A 181 -5.73 -7.53 4.40
CA ASP A 181 -6.48 -8.41 3.51
C ASP A 181 -7.72 -8.98 4.21
N LEU A 182 -7.59 -9.41 5.47
CA LEU A 182 -8.70 -9.95 6.26
C LEU A 182 -9.92 -9.02 6.24
N TRP A 183 -9.67 -7.72 6.41
CA TRP A 183 -10.72 -6.71 6.39
C TRP A 183 -11.09 -6.29 4.97
N ASN A 184 -10.09 -6.10 4.11
CA ASN A 184 -10.29 -5.66 2.73
C ASN A 184 -11.15 -6.66 1.95
N ASN A 185 -11.04 -7.96 2.22
CA ASN A 185 -11.86 -9.00 1.60
C ASN A 185 -13.37 -8.85 1.91
N ALA A 186 -13.71 -8.30 3.08
CA ALA A 186 -15.09 -8.21 3.56
C ALA A 186 -15.72 -6.82 3.38
N LEU A 187 -14.90 -5.76 3.37
CA LEU A 187 -15.38 -4.39 3.39
C LEU A 187 -15.63 -3.84 1.98
N SER A 188 -16.74 -3.12 1.81
CA SER A 188 -17.03 -2.35 0.58
C SER A 188 -16.19 -1.07 0.45
N ARG A 189 -15.25 -0.82 1.38
CA ARG A 189 -14.28 0.27 1.38
C ARG A 189 -12.96 -0.27 1.89
N GLY A 190 -11.87 -0.05 1.14
CA GLY A 190 -10.55 -0.54 1.53
C GLY A 190 -10.00 0.19 2.75
N ILE A 191 -9.36 -0.55 3.67
CA ILE A 191 -8.48 -0.01 4.70
C ILE A 191 -7.13 0.30 4.05
N GLY A 192 -6.59 1.49 4.32
CA GLY A 192 -5.34 1.96 3.72
C GLY A 192 -5.48 2.58 2.33
N SER A 193 -6.68 2.57 1.74
CA SER A 193 -6.98 3.37 0.56
C SER A 193 -7.96 4.49 0.90
N GLU A 194 -7.53 5.74 0.77
CA GLU A 194 -8.43 6.91 0.83
C GLU A 194 -9.42 6.95 -0.36
N ARG A 195 -9.39 5.92 -1.23
CA ARG A 195 -9.85 5.91 -2.62
C ARG A 195 -11.30 5.44 -2.82
N GLY A 196 -12.07 5.31 -1.74
CA GLY A 196 -13.52 5.16 -1.80
C GLY A 196 -14.04 3.72 -1.73
N PHE A 197 -15.06 3.40 -2.54
CA PHE A 197 -15.68 2.08 -2.54
C PHE A 197 -14.89 1.07 -3.36
N LYS A 198 -15.06 -0.23 -3.06
CA LYS A 198 -14.49 -1.37 -3.80
C LYS A 198 -15.54 -2.49 -3.96
N PRO A 199 -15.35 -3.42 -4.91
CA PRO A 199 -16.04 -4.71 -4.87
C PRO A 199 -15.84 -5.41 -3.52
N ARG A 200 -16.71 -6.34 -3.17
CA ARG A 200 -16.49 -7.28 -2.07
C ARG A 200 -17.13 -8.63 -2.40
N PHE A 201 -16.54 -9.69 -1.89
CA PHE A 201 -17.19 -11.00 -1.91
C PHE A 201 -18.04 -11.22 -0.67
N ARG A 202 -19.08 -12.04 -0.82
CA ARG A 202 -19.86 -12.61 0.27
C ARG A 202 -19.97 -14.11 0.04
N ILE A 203 -20.23 -14.84 1.11
CA ILE A 203 -20.55 -16.27 0.99
C ILE A 203 -22.06 -16.35 0.78
N ALA A 204 -22.48 -16.93 -0.35
CA ALA A 204 -23.88 -17.17 -0.68
C ALA A 204 -24.45 -18.34 0.15
N GLU A 205 -25.77 -18.55 0.08
CA GLU A 205 -26.45 -19.60 0.85
C GLU A 205 -25.98 -21.02 0.47
N ASP A 206 -25.55 -21.22 -0.77
CA ASP A 206 -24.95 -22.46 -1.27
C ASP A 206 -23.48 -22.65 -0.86
N GLY A 207 -22.88 -21.64 -0.22
CA GLY A 207 -21.50 -21.65 0.24
C GLY A 207 -20.47 -21.12 -0.78
N ASP A 208 -20.90 -20.70 -1.97
CA ASP A 208 -20.03 -20.15 -3.00
C ASP A 208 -19.76 -18.65 -2.80
N LEU A 209 -18.76 -18.14 -3.54
CA LEU A 209 -18.42 -16.72 -3.51
C LEU A 209 -19.32 -15.93 -4.45
N GLU A 210 -20.06 -14.98 -3.90
CA GLU A 210 -20.85 -14.02 -4.67
C GLU A 210 -20.15 -12.65 -4.67
N LEU A 211 -19.86 -12.13 -5.87
CA LEU A 211 -19.31 -10.79 -6.04
C LEU A 211 -20.41 -9.75 -5.92
N SER A 212 -20.25 -8.79 -5.01
CA SER A 212 -21.20 -7.71 -4.78
C SER A 212 -20.55 -6.33 -4.87
N GLY A 213 -21.35 -5.29 -5.10
CA GLY A 213 -20.87 -3.91 -5.17
C GLY A 213 -20.19 -3.54 -6.50
N VAL A 214 -20.47 -4.29 -7.57
CA VAL A 214 -20.01 -4.02 -8.94
C VAL A 214 -21.24 -3.71 -9.83
N PRO A 215 -21.21 -2.66 -10.68
CA PRO A 215 -20.12 -1.69 -10.81
C PRO A 215 -19.95 -0.85 -9.54
N VAL A 216 -18.70 -0.57 -9.20
CA VAL A 216 -18.36 0.20 -8.01
C VAL A 216 -18.92 1.61 -8.14
N ARG A 217 -19.57 2.08 -7.07
CA ARG A 217 -20.09 3.45 -7.03
C ARG A 217 -18.95 4.46 -7.01
N ARG A 218 -18.84 5.26 -8.07
CA ARG A 218 -17.95 6.43 -8.11
C ARG A 218 -18.37 7.46 -7.06
N THR A 219 -17.38 8.03 -6.36
CA THR A 219 -17.59 9.07 -5.34
C THR A 219 -16.93 10.39 -5.77
N ARG A 220 -17.36 11.50 -5.16
CA ARG A 220 -16.75 12.83 -5.35
C ARG A 220 -15.25 12.92 -5.01
N PHE A 221 -14.68 11.88 -4.39
CA PHE A 221 -13.23 11.78 -4.22
C PHE A 221 -12.51 11.78 -5.58
N TRP A 222 -13.03 11.02 -6.55
CA TRP A 222 -12.43 10.86 -7.87
C TRP A 222 -12.55 12.10 -8.75
N ASP A 223 -13.56 12.92 -8.49
CA ASP A 223 -13.78 14.16 -9.24
C ASP A 223 -12.87 15.29 -8.73
N ARG A 224 -12.30 15.17 -7.51
CA ARG A 224 -11.31 16.11 -6.96
C ARG A 224 -9.89 15.87 -7.45
N MET A 225 -9.57 14.68 -7.96
CA MET A 225 -8.24 14.32 -8.45
C MET A 225 -8.04 14.57 -9.96
N LYS A 226 -9.13 14.63 -10.74
CA LYS A 226 -9.08 14.95 -12.17
C LYS A 226 -9.53 16.38 -12.37
N ASP A 227 -8.59 17.30 -12.41
CA ASP A 227 -8.93 18.67 -12.73
C ASP A 227 -7.86 19.35 -13.56
N ASP A 228 -8.04 19.23 -14.87
CA ASP A 228 -7.78 20.31 -15.81
C ASP A 228 -9.08 20.49 -16.62
N GLN A 229 -9.70 21.66 -16.50
CA GLN A 229 -10.73 22.28 -17.35
C GLN A 229 -12.15 22.50 -16.77
N GLU A 230 -12.71 21.70 -15.86
CA GLU A 230 -14.15 21.83 -15.47
C GLU A 230 -14.47 22.29 -14.03
N THR A 231 -13.50 22.46 -13.12
CA THR A 231 -13.83 22.94 -11.76
C THR A 231 -14.11 24.43 -11.62
N SER A 232 -14.89 24.76 -10.59
CA SER A 232 -15.01 26.11 -10.02
C SER A 232 -13.64 26.67 -9.62
N TRP A 233 -13.44 27.96 -9.87
CA TRP A 233 -12.23 28.72 -9.50
C TRP A 233 -11.84 28.55 -8.02
N SER A 234 -12.82 28.34 -7.13
CA SER A 234 -12.59 28.13 -5.70
C SER A 234 -11.80 26.85 -5.41
N THR A 235 -12.07 25.76 -6.12
CA THR A 235 -11.39 24.47 -5.94
C THR A 235 -9.97 24.51 -6.49
N ARG A 236 -9.74 25.27 -7.56
CA ARG A 236 -8.39 25.52 -8.09
C ARG A 236 -7.53 26.30 -7.10
N ILE A 237 -8.11 27.34 -6.48
CA ILE A 237 -7.43 28.12 -5.44
C ILE A 237 -7.15 27.23 -4.21
N GLU A 238 -8.11 26.45 -3.75
CA GLU A 238 -7.92 25.52 -2.63
C GLU A 238 -6.81 24.49 -2.92
N SER A 239 -6.79 23.90 -4.11
CA SER A 239 -5.74 22.96 -4.53
C SER A 239 -4.36 23.62 -4.60
N TYR A 240 -4.29 24.82 -5.16
CA TYR A 240 -3.06 25.62 -5.22
C TYR A 240 -2.54 25.97 -3.82
N LEU A 241 -3.41 26.46 -2.93
CA LEU A 241 -3.03 26.80 -1.56
C LEU A 241 -2.58 25.56 -0.77
N ASN A 242 -3.29 24.43 -0.90
CA ASN A 242 -2.88 23.16 -0.28
C ASN A 242 -1.52 22.66 -0.76
N ARG A 243 -1.13 22.96 -2.01
CA ARG A 243 0.11 22.51 -2.63
C ARG A 243 1.30 23.45 -2.40
N HIS A 244 1.03 24.73 -2.14
CA HIS A 244 2.06 25.77 -2.15
C HIS A 244 2.16 26.61 -0.86
N TRP A 245 1.21 26.52 0.07
CA TRP A 245 1.15 27.37 1.27
C TRP A 245 1.05 26.55 2.58
N HIS A 246 2.13 26.54 3.36
CA HIS A 246 2.26 25.86 4.65
C HIS A 246 1.27 26.38 5.69
N LEU A 247 1.13 27.70 5.78
CA LEU A 247 0.17 28.34 6.68
C LEU A 247 -1.27 27.93 6.37
N TYR A 248 -1.62 27.81 5.08
CA TYR A 248 -2.95 27.38 4.67
C TYR A 248 -3.25 25.95 5.13
N VAL A 249 -2.30 25.03 4.94
CA VAL A 249 -2.45 23.63 5.41
C VAL A 249 -2.45 23.56 6.94
N LEU A 250 -1.64 24.36 7.63
CA LEU A 250 -1.63 24.42 9.09
C LEU A 250 -2.97 24.92 9.63
N LEU A 251 -3.48 26.03 9.10
CA LEU A 251 -4.80 26.57 9.44
C LEU A 251 -5.92 25.58 9.09
N GLY A 252 -5.81 24.91 7.94
CA GLY A 252 -6.71 23.83 7.55
C GLY A 252 -6.70 22.70 8.57
N LYS A 253 -5.54 22.26 9.07
CA LYS A 253 -5.42 21.20 10.09
C LYS A 253 -5.89 21.62 11.48
N THR A 254 -5.71 22.89 11.86
CA THR A 254 -6.13 23.40 13.18
C THR A 254 -7.62 23.73 13.23
N LEU A 255 -8.19 24.19 12.12
CA LEU A 255 -9.61 24.54 11.99
C LEU A 255 -10.48 23.37 11.49
N ALA A 256 -9.90 22.42 10.75
CA ALA A 256 -10.61 21.20 10.42
C ALA A 256 -10.91 20.42 11.71
N PRO A 257 -12.13 19.86 11.86
CA PRO A 257 -12.32 18.83 12.85
C PRO A 257 -11.26 17.75 12.61
N ALA A 258 -10.60 17.30 13.69
CA ALA A 258 -9.56 16.28 13.59
C ALA A 258 -9.99 15.22 12.57
N PRO A 259 -9.14 14.90 11.55
CA PRO A 259 -9.53 13.99 10.47
C PRO A 259 -10.11 12.77 11.14
N ALA A 260 -11.34 12.40 10.76
CA ALA A 260 -12.16 11.43 11.48
C ALA A 260 -11.27 10.26 11.92
N ARG A 261 -10.77 10.33 13.16
CA ARG A 261 -10.09 9.20 13.78
C ARG A 261 -11.16 8.14 13.72
N LEU A 262 -10.88 7.02 13.05
CA LEU A 262 -11.78 5.88 13.11
C LEU A 262 -12.16 5.74 14.59
N PRO A 263 -13.45 5.71 14.94
CA PRO A 263 -13.86 5.65 16.34
C PRO A 263 -13.01 4.59 17.04
N PRO A 264 -12.51 4.81 18.28
CA PRO A 264 -11.62 3.86 18.96
C PRO A 264 -12.11 2.40 18.87
N SER A 265 -13.44 2.20 18.88
CA SER A 265 -14.10 0.91 18.64
C SER A 265 -13.73 0.21 17.33
N ARG A 266 -13.53 0.92 16.21
CA ARG A 266 -13.15 0.33 14.91
C ARG A 266 -11.67 -0.03 14.80
N GLN A 267 -10.77 0.69 15.50
CA GLN A 267 -9.35 0.33 15.53
C GLN A 267 -9.08 -0.79 16.55
N GLY A 268 -9.78 -0.78 17.68
CA GLY A 268 -9.85 -1.93 18.59
C GLY A 268 -10.36 -3.18 17.89
N ASP A 269 -11.42 -3.07 17.07
CA ASP A 269 -11.91 -4.18 16.25
C ASP A 269 -10.85 -4.70 15.27
N PHE A 270 -10.07 -3.82 14.63
CA PHE A 270 -9.01 -4.21 13.69
C PHE A 270 -7.97 -5.14 14.35
N TYR A 271 -7.37 -4.68 15.45
CA TYR A 271 -6.39 -5.46 16.20
C TYR A 271 -7.02 -6.66 16.92
N GLY A 272 -8.27 -6.53 17.40
CA GLY A 272 -9.03 -7.60 18.03
C GLY A 272 -9.30 -8.77 17.07
N ALA A 273 -9.72 -8.49 15.83
CA ALA A 273 -9.93 -9.51 14.82
C ALA A 273 -8.65 -10.27 14.48
N LEU A 274 -7.55 -9.52 14.32
CA LEU A 274 -6.26 -10.06 13.87
C LEU A 274 -5.52 -10.82 14.96
N TYR A 275 -5.45 -10.27 16.17
CA TYR A 275 -4.55 -10.73 17.22
C TYR A 275 -5.27 -11.03 18.54
N GLY A 276 -6.44 -10.44 18.78
CA GLY A 276 -7.20 -10.66 20.00
C GLY A 276 -7.77 -12.06 20.11
N SER A 277 -8.03 -12.49 21.35
CA SER A 277 -8.87 -13.66 21.62
C SER A 277 -10.29 -13.40 21.10
N ASP A 278 -10.87 -14.38 20.40
CA ASP A 278 -12.22 -14.28 19.84
C ASP A 278 -13.13 -15.40 20.37
N PRO A 279 -13.37 -15.47 21.70
CA PRO A 279 -14.17 -16.54 22.30
C PRO A 279 -15.63 -16.53 21.84
N GLY A 280 -16.13 -15.39 21.34
CA GLY A 280 -17.48 -15.26 20.78
C GLY A 280 -17.57 -15.55 19.28
N GLY A 281 -16.45 -15.85 18.60
CA GLY A 281 -16.43 -16.13 17.16
C GLY A 281 -16.83 -14.96 16.27
N ARG A 282 -16.73 -13.71 16.77
CA ARG A 282 -17.18 -12.49 16.06
C ARG A 282 -16.48 -12.28 14.73
N TYR A 283 -15.23 -12.74 14.62
CA TYR A 283 -14.38 -12.52 13.44
C TYR A 283 -14.14 -13.81 12.64
N GLY A 284 -14.75 -14.93 13.05
CA GLY A 284 -14.60 -16.22 12.36
C GLY A 284 -15.01 -16.17 10.89
N GLU A 285 -16.12 -15.49 10.58
CA GLU A 285 -16.63 -15.34 9.21
C GLU A 285 -15.63 -14.62 8.28
N LEU A 286 -14.82 -13.68 8.80
CA LEU A 286 -13.81 -12.98 8.00
C LEU A 286 -12.71 -13.94 7.52
N TRP A 287 -12.29 -14.85 8.39
CA TRP A 287 -11.31 -15.89 8.05
C TRP A 287 -11.89 -16.94 7.11
N VAL A 288 -13.17 -17.32 7.29
CA VAL A 288 -13.85 -18.22 6.35
C VAL A 288 -13.92 -17.59 4.95
N LEU A 289 -14.35 -16.33 4.85
CA LEU A 289 -14.41 -15.60 3.59
C LEU A 289 -13.02 -15.49 2.95
N THR A 290 -12.01 -15.10 3.72
CA THR A 290 -10.63 -15.00 3.24
C THR A 290 -10.12 -16.33 2.70
N ALA A 291 -10.41 -17.44 3.38
CA ALA A 291 -10.01 -18.75 2.92
C ALA A 291 -10.69 -19.14 1.60
N ARG A 292 -11.97 -18.79 1.42
CA ARG A 292 -12.69 -19.00 0.15
C ARG A 292 -12.10 -18.16 -0.98
N VAL A 293 -11.77 -16.90 -0.72
CA VAL A 293 -11.15 -16.01 -1.71
C VAL A 293 -9.76 -16.51 -2.12
N ILE A 294 -8.95 -16.98 -1.16
CA ILE A 294 -7.64 -17.60 -1.44
C ILE A 294 -7.80 -18.88 -2.28
N ALA A 295 -8.80 -19.71 -1.98
CA ALA A 295 -9.10 -20.91 -2.77
C ALA A 295 -9.55 -20.57 -4.20
N ALA A 296 -10.38 -19.55 -4.37
CA ALA A 296 -10.80 -19.08 -5.69
C ALA A 296 -9.63 -18.50 -6.49
N LEU A 297 -8.72 -17.74 -5.86
CA LEU A 297 -7.48 -17.29 -6.51
C LEU A 297 -6.59 -18.47 -6.94
N ARG A 298 -6.43 -19.50 -6.10
CA ARG A 298 -5.71 -20.72 -6.48
C ARG A 298 -6.32 -21.35 -7.72
N ASP A 299 -7.64 -21.49 -7.77
CA ASP A 299 -8.33 -22.15 -8.87
C ASP A 299 -8.23 -21.34 -10.17
N ALA A 300 -8.37 -20.02 -10.09
CA ALA A 300 -8.16 -19.12 -11.21
C ALA A 300 -6.72 -19.23 -11.76
N VAL A 301 -5.72 -19.18 -10.89
CA VAL A 301 -4.29 -19.33 -11.26
C VAL A 301 -4.00 -20.70 -11.87
N ARG A 302 -4.55 -21.76 -11.28
CA ARG A 302 -4.38 -23.12 -11.79
C ARG A 302 -5.04 -23.30 -13.15
N SER A 303 -6.20 -22.68 -13.38
CA SER A 303 -6.90 -22.73 -14.67
C SER A 303 -6.09 -22.06 -15.80
N SER A 304 -5.19 -21.12 -15.48
CA SER A 304 -4.28 -20.53 -16.45
C SER A 304 -3.00 -21.36 -16.67
N GLY A 305 -2.87 -22.54 -16.06
CA GLY A 305 -1.68 -23.38 -16.13
C GLY A 305 -0.53 -22.95 -15.20
N ALA A 306 -0.76 -21.98 -14.31
CA ALA A 306 0.24 -21.49 -13.37
C ALA A 306 0.09 -22.11 -11.98
N GLN A 307 1.12 -21.95 -11.15
CA GLN A 307 1.08 -22.35 -9.74
C GLN A 307 0.99 -21.14 -8.81
N LEU A 308 0.15 -21.23 -7.77
CA LEU A 308 0.04 -20.21 -6.73
C LEU A 308 1.00 -20.51 -5.57
N LEU A 309 1.75 -19.49 -5.16
CA LEU A 309 2.48 -19.41 -3.88
C LEU A 309 1.85 -18.30 -3.04
N LEU A 310 1.58 -18.59 -1.77
CA LEU A 310 1.14 -17.60 -0.80
C LEU A 310 2.35 -17.13 0.02
N VAL A 311 2.48 -15.83 0.24
CA VAL A 311 3.53 -15.24 1.09
C VAL A 311 2.86 -14.44 2.20
N TYR A 312 3.15 -14.77 3.45
CA TYR A 312 2.72 -13.95 4.58
C TYR A 312 3.65 -12.77 4.78
N VAL A 313 3.09 -11.55 4.79
CA VAL A 313 3.79 -10.30 5.08
C VAL A 313 3.64 -10.00 6.57
N PRO A 314 4.71 -10.10 7.38
CA PRO A 314 4.62 -9.70 8.78
C PRO A 314 4.37 -8.20 8.91
N ALA A 315 3.48 -7.83 9.83
CA ALA A 315 3.29 -6.44 10.21
C ALA A 315 4.42 -5.97 11.14
N ILE A 316 4.74 -4.68 11.09
CA ILE A 316 5.75 -4.08 11.98
C ILE A 316 5.47 -4.38 13.46
N VAL A 317 4.20 -4.42 13.88
CA VAL A 317 3.80 -4.77 15.26
C VAL A 317 4.17 -6.19 15.66
N GLN A 318 4.30 -7.11 14.71
CA GLN A 318 4.74 -8.48 14.98
C GLN A 318 6.26 -8.56 15.15
N ILE A 319 7.00 -7.61 14.57
CA ILE A 319 8.46 -7.61 14.49
C ILE A 319 9.11 -6.71 15.55
N GLU A 320 8.55 -5.53 15.77
CA GLU A 320 9.07 -4.50 16.67
C GLU A 320 8.21 -4.40 17.94
N GLU A 321 8.76 -4.84 19.08
CA GLU A 321 8.03 -4.84 20.35
C GLU A 321 7.63 -3.43 20.81
N GLU A 322 8.50 -2.45 20.63
CA GLU A 322 8.20 -1.05 20.95
C GLU A 322 7.04 -0.51 20.10
N ASN A 323 7.00 -0.86 18.80
CA ASN A 323 5.90 -0.48 17.93
C ASN A 323 4.58 -1.06 18.43
N TRP A 324 4.58 -2.34 18.82
CA TRP A 324 3.39 -2.97 19.40
C TRP A 324 2.94 -2.27 20.69
N ARG A 325 3.85 -2.02 21.64
CA ARG A 325 3.53 -1.29 22.89
C ARG A 325 2.90 0.07 22.59
N MET A 326 3.50 0.85 21.69
CA MET A 326 2.96 2.14 21.26
C MET A 326 1.56 2.02 20.65
N LYS A 327 1.30 1.01 19.80
CA LYS A 327 -0.03 0.80 19.21
C LYS A 327 -1.06 0.36 20.24
N ARG A 328 -0.67 -0.47 21.22
CA ARG A 328 -1.56 -0.84 22.32
C ARG A 328 -1.97 0.38 23.13
N ASP A 329 -1.02 1.22 23.50
CA ASP A 329 -1.30 2.42 24.30
C ASP A 329 -2.14 3.43 23.51
N LEU A 330 -1.78 3.66 22.24
CA LEU A 330 -2.49 4.59 21.36
C LEU A 330 -3.96 4.20 21.12
N HIS A 331 -4.25 2.90 21.08
CA HIS A 331 -5.57 2.37 20.77
C HIS A 331 -6.28 1.78 22.00
N GLU A 332 -5.74 2.00 23.20
CA GLU A 332 -6.30 1.52 24.48
C GLU A 332 -6.61 0.01 24.48
N LEU A 333 -5.72 -0.79 23.86
CA LEU A 333 -5.92 -2.23 23.66
C LEU A 333 -5.70 -3.03 24.95
N THR A 334 -6.81 -3.45 25.56
CA THR A 334 -6.86 -4.30 26.76
C THR A 334 -7.10 -5.77 26.41
N GLY A 335 -6.56 -6.69 27.22
CA GLY A 335 -6.68 -8.14 27.03
C GLY A 335 -5.44 -8.81 26.43
N ASP A 336 -5.60 -10.11 26.14
CA ASP A 336 -4.55 -10.97 25.59
C ASP A 336 -4.55 -10.93 24.06
N PHE A 337 -3.34 -10.76 23.50
CA PHE A 337 -3.12 -10.69 22.06
C PHE A 337 -2.07 -11.71 21.63
N ASP A 338 -2.44 -12.59 20.71
CA ASP A 338 -1.53 -13.49 20.01
C ASP A 338 -1.17 -12.87 18.66
N LEU A 339 0.00 -12.22 18.61
CA LEU A 339 0.50 -11.61 17.38
C LEU A 339 0.80 -12.62 16.27
N THR A 340 0.84 -13.93 16.56
CA THR A 340 1.05 -15.00 15.59
C THR A 340 -0.25 -15.64 15.10
N LYS A 341 -1.41 -15.19 15.61
CA LYS A 341 -2.74 -15.70 15.20
C LYS A 341 -2.93 -15.66 13.67
N PRO A 342 -2.62 -14.56 12.94
CA PRO A 342 -2.75 -14.56 11.49
C PRO A 342 -1.87 -15.60 10.79
N ASN A 343 -0.64 -15.80 11.26
CA ASN A 343 0.29 -16.81 10.74
C ASN A 343 -0.31 -18.22 10.85
N ARG A 344 -0.83 -18.57 12.03
CA ARG A 344 -1.44 -19.89 12.27
C ARG A 344 -2.67 -20.11 11.40
N TYR A 345 -3.55 -19.11 11.29
CA TYR A 345 -4.76 -19.21 10.47
C TYR A 345 -4.42 -19.35 8.99
N LEU A 346 -3.47 -18.55 8.50
CA LEU A 346 -3.04 -18.64 7.11
C LEU A 346 -2.36 -19.97 6.80
N ALA A 347 -1.57 -20.53 7.73
CA ALA A 347 -0.98 -21.85 7.60
C ALA A 347 -2.04 -22.96 7.54
N GLN A 348 -3.11 -22.87 8.33
CA GLN A 348 -4.23 -23.81 8.27
C GLN A 348 -4.96 -23.73 6.93
N ILE A 349 -5.23 -22.51 6.43
CA ILE A 349 -5.84 -22.29 5.11
C ILE A 349 -4.95 -22.87 4.01
N ALA A 350 -3.67 -22.50 3.99
CA ALA A 350 -2.70 -22.96 3.02
C ALA A 350 -2.59 -24.50 3.00
N SER A 351 -2.51 -25.12 4.18
CA SER A 351 -2.48 -26.58 4.31
C SER A 351 -3.74 -27.25 3.76
N ARG A 352 -4.93 -26.75 4.14
CA ARG A 352 -6.22 -27.28 3.67
C ARG A 352 -6.39 -27.14 2.16
N GLU A 353 -6.03 -25.99 1.63
CA GLU A 353 -6.16 -25.68 0.20
C GLU A 353 -5.00 -26.21 -0.65
N LYS A 354 -4.00 -26.86 -0.02
CA LYS A 354 -2.76 -27.36 -0.65
C LYS A 354 -2.00 -26.27 -1.41
N ILE A 355 -2.00 -25.07 -0.86
CA ILE A 355 -1.28 -23.91 -1.38
C ILE A 355 0.03 -23.80 -0.61
N PRO A 356 1.18 -23.77 -1.28
CA PRO A 356 2.44 -23.57 -0.59
C PRO A 356 2.52 -22.17 0.02
N LEU A 357 3.02 -22.10 1.24
CA LEU A 357 3.08 -20.88 2.04
C LEU A 357 4.52 -20.61 2.46
N LEU A 358 5.00 -19.41 2.18
CA LEU A 358 6.21 -18.85 2.79
C LEU A 358 5.81 -17.83 3.84
N ASP A 359 6.11 -18.12 5.09
CA ASP A 359 5.94 -17.19 6.20
C ASP A 359 7.23 -16.38 6.43
N LEU A 360 7.16 -15.07 6.21
CA LEU A 360 8.31 -14.18 6.39
C LEU A 360 8.52 -13.70 7.84
N TYR A 361 7.64 -14.07 8.78
CA TYR A 361 7.71 -13.64 10.18
C TYR A 361 9.06 -13.93 10.83
N GLU A 362 9.48 -15.20 10.86
CA GLU A 362 10.73 -15.60 11.53
C GLU A 362 11.99 -14.98 10.88
N PRO A 363 12.15 -14.99 9.54
CA PRO A 363 13.27 -14.29 8.89
C PRO A 363 13.34 -12.80 9.22
N PHE A 364 12.20 -12.10 9.20
CA PHE A 364 12.15 -10.67 9.53
C PHE A 364 12.48 -10.40 10.99
N ARG A 365 11.89 -11.20 11.90
CA ARG A 365 12.12 -11.10 13.34
C ARG A 365 13.60 -11.31 13.66
N ARG A 366 14.23 -12.31 13.04
CA ARG A 366 15.66 -12.60 13.26
C ARG A 366 16.56 -11.44 12.84
N GLU A 367 16.29 -10.80 11.71
CA GLU A 367 17.09 -9.65 11.24
C GLU A 367 16.82 -8.40 12.09
N ALA A 368 15.58 -8.17 12.51
CA ALA A 368 15.24 -7.08 13.42
C ALA A 368 15.93 -7.23 14.79
N LEU A 369 16.00 -8.45 15.34
CA LEU A 369 16.72 -8.75 16.59
C LEU A 369 18.24 -8.49 16.50
N LYS A 370 18.81 -8.46 15.28
CA LYS A 370 20.20 -8.06 15.04
C LYS A 370 20.37 -6.55 14.89
N GLY A 371 19.32 -5.76 15.12
CA GLY A 371 19.32 -4.30 14.98
C GLY A 371 19.08 -3.79 13.56
N ARG A 372 18.65 -4.64 12.62
CA ARG A 372 18.37 -4.22 11.25
C ARG A 372 16.97 -3.61 11.15
N THR A 373 16.88 -2.34 10.74
CA THR A 373 15.60 -1.69 10.45
C THR A 373 15.05 -2.18 9.10
N LEU A 374 13.87 -2.81 9.11
CA LEU A 374 13.23 -3.37 7.91
C LEU A 374 11.97 -2.58 7.48
N TYR A 375 11.51 -1.65 8.31
CA TYR A 375 10.30 -0.87 8.09
C TYR A 375 10.56 0.63 8.20
N PHE A 376 9.87 1.39 7.36
CA PHE A 376 9.54 2.78 7.64
C PHE A 376 8.60 2.86 8.85
N ARG A 377 8.56 4.01 9.52
CA ARG A 377 7.68 4.28 10.66
C ARG A 377 6.21 4.34 10.24
N ASP A 378 5.93 4.58 8.97
CA ASP A 378 4.61 4.42 8.36
C ASP A 378 4.14 2.95 8.25
N SER A 379 4.95 1.98 8.72
CA SER A 379 4.69 0.52 8.75
C SER A 379 4.89 -0.23 7.42
N HIS A 380 5.35 0.43 6.35
CA HIS A 380 5.76 -0.26 5.12
C HIS A 380 7.21 -0.75 5.18
N TRP A 381 7.56 -1.75 4.38
CA TRP A 381 8.96 -2.17 4.24
C TRP A 381 9.81 -1.05 3.65
N ASN A 382 11.00 -0.87 4.23
CA ASN A 382 12.04 -0.09 3.59
C ASN A 382 12.80 -0.95 2.55
N VAL A 383 13.84 -0.38 1.93
CA VAL A 383 14.69 -1.09 0.95
C VAL A 383 15.25 -2.41 1.51
N ALA A 384 15.65 -2.45 2.78
CA ALA A 384 16.16 -3.67 3.40
C ALA A 384 15.07 -4.74 3.62
N GLY A 385 13.84 -4.34 3.97
CA GLY A 385 12.69 -5.23 4.07
C GLY A 385 12.34 -5.87 2.73
N HIS A 386 12.24 -5.07 1.67
CA HIS A 386 12.02 -5.58 0.30
C HIS A 386 13.13 -6.53 -0.16
N ALA A 387 14.39 -6.20 0.13
CA ALA A 387 15.52 -7.04 -0.22
C ALA A 387 15.52 -8.39 0.52
N LEU A 388 15.16 -8.40 1.81
CA LEU A 388 15.04 -9.62 2.61
C LEU A 388 13.88 -10.50 2.13
N ALA A 389 12.72 -9.91 1.83
CA ALA A 389 11.59 -10.65 1.27
C ALA A 389 11.96 -11.31 -0.07
N ALA A 390 12.57 -10.56 -0.99
CA ALA A 390 13.00 -11.08 -2.29
C ALA A 390 14.02 -12.23 -2.14
N GLU A 391 14.93 -12.14 -1.17
CA GLU A 391 15.87 -13.21 -0.86
C GLU A 391 15.17 -14.49 -0.40
N LYS A 392 14.27 -14.38 0.59
CA LYS A 392 13.60 -15.55 1.17
C LYS A 392 12.62 -16.19 0.20
N ILE A 393 11.96 -15.40 -0.63
CA ILE A 393 11.13 -15.91 -1.74
C ILE A 393 12.01 -16.65 -2.75
N GLY A 394 13.14 -16.08 -3.16
CA GLY A 394 14.08 -16.75 -4.06
C GLY A 394 14.63 -18.07 -3.51
N GLU A 395 14.97 -18.11 -2.22
CA GLU A 395 15.36 -19.34 -1.52
C GLU A 395 14.24 -20.39 -1.51
N PHE A 396 13.02 -19.98 -1.20
CA PHE A 396 11.86 -20.87 -1.18
C PHE A 396 11.57 -21.47 -2.56
N LEU A 397 11.60 -20.64 -3.62
CA LEU A 397 11.40 -21.10 -4.98
C LEU A 397 12.44 -22.17 -5.36
N ARG A 398 13.72 -21.99 -4.99
CA ARG A 398 14.75 -23.00 -5.24
C ARG A 398 14.53 -24.33 -4.52
N ALA A 399 13.98 -24.29 -3.30
CA ALA A 399 13.90 -25.46 -2.43
C ALA A 399 12.82 -26.49 -2.81
N GLY A 400 11.87 -26.14 -3.69
CA GLY A 400 10.81 -27.07 -4.10
C GLY A 400 9.90 -26.57 -5.21
N PHE A 401 10.26 -25.47 -5.86
CA PHE A 401 9.41 -24.73 -6.77
C PHE A 401 10.24 -24.15 -7.92
N LEU A 402 11.15 -24.86 -8.55
CA LEU A 402 11.66 -24.46 -9.88
C LEU A 402 11.61 -25.60 -10.89
N VAL A 403 11.13 -26.76 -10.47
CA VAL A 403 10.94 -27.92 -11.36
C VAL A 403 9.72 -27.65 -12.24
N ALA A 404 9.92 -27.67 -13.55
CA ALA A 404 8.84 -27.64 -14.52
C ALA A 404 7.92 -28.86 -14.32
N PRO A 405 6.59 -28.72 -14.50
CA PRO A 405 5.71 -29.88 -14.49
C PRO A 405 6.07 -30.77 -15.70
N GLY A 406 6.79 -31.86 -15.47
CA GLY A 406 7.16 -32.82 -16.52
C GLY A 406 8.46 -33.61 -16.34
N ALA A 407 9.25 -33.40 -15.28
CA ALA A 407 10.53 -34.11 -15.10
C ALA A 407 10.50 -35.34 -14.16
N GLU A 408 9.39 -35.58 -13.45
CA GLU A 408 9.25 -36.73 -12.55
C GLU A 408 8.13 -37.66 -13.03
N ASP A 409 8.34 -38.40 -14.14
CA ASP A 409 7.68 -39.72 -14.33
C ASP A 409 8.25 -40.57 -15.50
N VAL A 410 9.57 -40.54 -15.74
CA VAL A 410 10.20 -41.52 -16.66
C VAL A 410 11.47 -42.08 -16.03
N GLY A 411 11.31 -43.06 -15.13
CA GLY A 411 12.46 -43.82 -14.65
C GLY A 411 12.17 -44.62 -13.41
N GLY A 412 11.54 -45.79 -13.55
CA GLY A 412 11.48 -46.70 -12.40
C GLY A 412 10.54 -47.91 -12.45
N ALA A 413 10.39 -48.61 -13.57
CA ALA A 413 9.91 -50.00 -13.53
C ALA A 413 10.31 -50.76 -14.79
N GLY A 414 11.28 -51.66 -14.68
CA GLY A 414 11.60 -52.57 -15.78
C GLY A 414 12.97 -53.24 -15.75
N ALA A 415 13.54 -53.52 -14.58
CA ALA A 415 14.72 -54.39 -14.48
C ALA A 415 14.44 -55.56 -13.53
N GLY A 416 14.05 -56.69 -14.13
CA GLY A 416 14.43 -58.03 -13.71
C GLY A 416 13.55 -58.75 -12.69
N LYS A 417 12.99 -59.89 -13.10
CA LYS A 417 13.37 -61.21 -12.55
C LYS A 417 12.74 -62.37 -13.35
N ARG A 418 13.65 -63.21 -13.86
CA ARG A 418 13.56 -64.65 -14.17
C ARG A 418 12.63 -65.12 -15.28
#